data_AF-A0A951Z784-F1
#
_entry.id   AF-A0A951Z784-F1
#
_cell.length_a   1.000
_cell.length_b   1.000
_cell.length_c   1.000
_cell.angle_alpha   90.00
_cell.angle_beta   90.00
_cell.angle_gamma   90.00
#
_symmetry.space_group_name_H-M   'P 1'
#
loop_
_entity.id
_entity.type
_entity.pdbx_description
1 polymer ?
#
loop_
_entity_poly.entity_id
_entity_poly.type
_entity_poly.pdbx_seq_one_letter_code
_entity_poly.pdbx_strand_id
1 'polypeptide(L)'
;NLQTYRRETPDRVFLYIAHTILETLQVGLQGAAAASRIAAQVSELVDEIRLTLGHETLAPRVVGSMVPRVQGSVRRLLEAMGQRLYIFIDDFYYIARDRQPELLDLVHGCVRDADAWLKVASIQNLTRWFQSAPPVGLQTGQDADVINLDVTLQDPARARRFLEDVLSKYAGEVGIRTLTAVLSREALDRLVLASGGVPRDYLVLSASAITKAQLREKARLTGVQDVNQAAGDAAQAKLQELEDDLAANVGSAGRTLEALRVLRAFCLDDKESTYFRVDFRDKEARPDEYTTLGSLTDLRLNHLIDPSLSDPHRAGERFEVYMLDLSQFSGARLKQGVRVLDFVSGSIVSKKTGEKGTTKTATTSRQLNAILRAAPILQLDRLAWE
;
A
#
# COMPACT_ATOMS: atom_id res chain seq x y z
N ASN A 1 8.36 13.78 1.81
CA ASN A 1 7.25 13.12 2.51
C ASN A 1 6.11 14.12 2.60
N LEU A 2 4.89 13.77 2.14
CA LEU A 2 3.75 14.68 2.09
C LEU A 2 2.85 14.69 3.34
N GLN A 3 3.12 13.83 4.32
CA GLN A 3 2.36 13.79 5.58
C GLN A 3 2.34 15.15 6.31
N THR A 4 3.45 15.89 6.27
CA THR A 4 3.57 17.23 6.87
C THR A 4 2.68 18.27 6.20
N TYR A 5 2.23 18.01 4.98
CA TYR A 5 1.40 18.92 4.18
C TYR A 5 -0.04 18.45 4.02
N ARG A 6 -0.50 17.46 4.81
CA ARG A 6 -1.84 16.86 4.70
C ARG A 6 -3.02 17.84 4.83
N ARG A 7 -2.79 19.03 5.37
CA ARG A 7 -3.81 20.09 5.54
C ARG A 7 -3.62 21.27 4.56
N GLU A 8 -2.63 21.18 3.68
CA GLU A 8 -2.29 22.24 2.74
C GLU A 8 -3.05 22.08 1.42
N THR A 9 -3.21 23.18 0.68
CA THR A 9 -3.76 23.15 -0.67
C THR A 9 -2.71 22.65 -1.68
N PRO A 10 -3.10 22.04 -2.80
CA PRO A 10 -2.17 21.62 -3.87
C PRO A 10 -1.19 22.71 -4.29
N ASP A 11 -1.68 23.94 -4.43
CA ASP A 11 -0.90 25.13 -4.74
C ASP A 11 0.23 25.36 -3.74
N ARG A 12 -0.07 25.32 -2.43
CA ARG A 12 0.92 25.49 -1.37
C ARG A 12 1.92 24.34 -1.35
N VAL A 13 1.44 23.10 -1.49
CA VAL A 13 2.30 21.92 -1.57
C VAL A 13 3.26 22.00 -2.75
N PHE A 14 2.78 22.42 -3.92
CA PHE A 14 3.62 22.65 -5.09
C PHE A 14 4.70 23.70 -4.81
N LEU A 15 4.34 24.84 -4.20
CA LEU A 15 5.31 25.88 -3.87
C LEU A 15 6.39 25.39 -2.88
N TYR A 16 6.02 24.60 -1.86
CA TYR A 16 7.00 23.96 -0.97
C TYR A 16 7.95 23.01 -1.72
N ILE A 17 7.42 22.21 -2.65
CA ILE A 17 8.23 21.30 -3.47
C ILE A 17 9.16 22.10 -4.40
N ALA A 18 8.63 23.10 -5.11
CA ALA A 18 9.39 23.94 -6.02
C ALA A 18 10.50 24.71 -5.29
N HIS A 19 10.20 25.25 -4.11
CA HIS A 19 11.16 25.90 -3.23
C HIS A 19 12.30 24.94 -2.85
N THR A 20 11.97 23.73 -2.40
CA THR A 20 12.95 22.68 -2.03
C THR A 20 13.84 22.29 -3.22
N ILE A 21 13.25 22.12 -4.40
CA ILE A 21 13.99 21.78 -5.64
C ILE A 21 14.99 22.89 -5.96
N LEU A 22 14.55 24.15 -6.01
CA LEU A 22 15.41 25.26 -6.39
C LEU A 22 16.53 25.51 -5.37
N GLU A 23 16.25 25.42 -4.07
CA GLU A 23 17.28 25.52 -3.04
C GLU A 23 18.33 24.42 -3.17
N THR A 24 17.90 23.17 -3.41
CA THR A 24 18.83 22.05 -3.58
C THR A 24 19.75 22.26 -4.78
N LEU A 25 19.20 22.74 -5.90
CA LEU A 25 19.98 23.03 -7.10
C LEU A 25 20.91 24.23 -6.92
N GLN A 26 20.50 25.26 -6.15
CA GLN A 26 21.36 26.39 -5.81
C GLN A 26 22.59 25.98 -5.00
N VAL A 27 22.43 25.07 -4.03
CA VAL A 27 23.56 24.53 -3.26
C VAL A 27 24.54 23.78 -4.16
N GLY A 28 24.02 22.99 -5.12
CA GLY A 28 24.86 22.26 -6.09
C GLY A 28 25.68 23.15 -7.03
N LEU A 29 25.28 24.41 -7.20
CA LEU A 29 25.89 25.38 -8.11
C LEU A 29 27.15 26.07 -7.51
N GLN A 30 27.48 25.82 -6.24
CA GLN A 30 28.66 26.37 -5.57
C GLN A 30 29.97 25.81 -6.16
N GLY A 31 30.40 26.37 -7.30
CA GLY A 31 31.65 25.99 -7.96
C GLY A 31 31.84 26.50 -9.39
N ALA A 32 30.79 27.03 -10.05
CA ALA A 32 30.85 27.43 -11.45
C ALA A 32 30.75 28.96 -11.65
N ALA A 33 31.80 29.59 -12.17
CA ALA A 33 31.83 31.04 -12.44
C ALA A 33 30.84 31.49 -13.54
N ALA A 34 30.46 30.60 -14.46
CA ALA A 34 29.44 30.86 -15.49
C ALA A 34 27.99 30.93 -14.94
N ALA A 35 27.82 30.62 -13.65
CA ALA A 35 26.51 30.45 -13.03
C ALA A 35 25.94 31.73 -12.38
N SER A 36 26.66 32.84 -12.33
CA SER A 36 26.26 34.02 -11.52
C SER A 36 24.90 34.62 -11.92
N ARG A 37 24.63 34.75 -13.23
CA ARG A 37 23.36 35.30 -13.72
C ARG A 37 22.20 34.33 -13.54
N ILE A 38 22.44 33.03 -13.76
CA ILE A 38 21.43 31.98 -13.56
C ILE A 38 21.11 31.88 -12.06
N ALA A 39 22.13 31.90 -11.21
CA ALA A 39 21.99 31.89 -9.75
C ALA A 39 21.17 33.09 -9.25
N ALA A 40 21.42 34.30 -9.77
CA ALA A 40 20.66 35.49 -9.41
C ALA A 40 19.17 35.35 -9.77
N GLN A 41 18.86 34.93 -11.01
CA GLN A 41 17.47 34.72 -11.45
C GLN A 41 16.74 33.64 -10.62
N VAL A 42 17.46 32.59 -10.23
CA VAL A 42 16.90 31.53 -9.38
C VAL A 42 16.67 32.05 -7.97
N SER A 43 17.57 32.89 -7.44
CA SER A 43 17.41 33.51 -6.12
C SER A 43 16.18 34.40 -6.08
N GLU A 44 15.98 35.24 -7.11
CA GLU A 44 14.78 36.06 -7.24
C GLU A 44 13.49 35.20 -7.25
N LEU A 45 13.50 34.09 -7.99
CA LEU A 45 12.36 33.18 -8.03
C LEU A 45 12.12 32.47 -6.69
N VAL A 46 13.18 32.06 -5.99
CA VAL A 46 13.09 31.46 -4.65
C VAL A 46 12.48 32.45 -3.66
N ASP A 47 12.91 33.71 -3.69
CA ASP A 47 12.37 34.75 -2.82
C ASP A 47 10.91 35.07 -3.15
N GLU A 48 10.54 35.10 -4.43
CA GLU A 48 9.14 35.25 -4.84
C GLU A 48 8.25 34.09 -4.36
N ILE A 49 8.73 32.85 -4.46
CA ILE A 49 8.01 31.68 -3.94
C ILE A 49 7.83 31.79 -2.42
N ARG A 50 8.87 32.18 -1.68
CA ARG A 50 8.79 32.39 -0.22
C ARG A 50 7.80 33.48 0.16
N LEU A 51 7.83 34.62 -0.53
CA LEU A 51 6.86 35.70 -0.34
C LEU A 51 5.44 35.22 -0.60
N THR A 52 5.25 34.44 -1.67
CA THR A 52 3.95 33.89 -2.04
C THR A 52 3.44 32.90 -0.99
N LEU A 53 4.29 32.02 -0.48
CA LEU A 53 3.96 31.11 0.63
C LEU A 53 3.53 31.82 1.92
N GLY A 54 3.99 33.07 2.11
CA GLY A 54 3.62 33.93 3.23
C GLY A 54 2.20 34.50 3.15
N HIS A 55 1.53 34.42 2.00
CA HIS A 55 0.12 34.84 1.88
C HIS A 55 -0.83 33.76 2.41
N GLU A 56 -1.87 34.19 3.15
CA GLU A 56 -2.92 33.30 3.66
C GLU A 56 -3.73 32.65 2.55
N THR A 57 -3.96 33.37 1.44
CA THR A 57 -4.70 32.88 0.28
C THR A 57 -3.84 32.94 -0.98
N LEU A 58 -3.85 31.86 -1.74
CA LEU A 58 -3.15 31.77 -3.03
C LEU A 58 -4.15 31.80 -4.17
N ALA A 59 -3.92 32.69 -5.13
CA ALA A 59 -4.65 32.67 -6.39
C ALA A 59 -4.03 31.61 -7.33
N PRO A 60 -4.81 30.63 -7.84
CA PRO A 60 -4.28 29.56 -8.69
C PRO A 60 -3.52 30.08 -9.93
N ARG A 61 -3.92 31.24 -10.46
CA ARG A 61 -3.22 31.89 -11.59
C ARG A 61 -1.80 32.32 -11.25
N VAL A 62 -1.55 32.77 -10.01
CA VAL A 62 -0.21 33.16 -9.56
C VAL A 62 0.68 31.93 -9.54
N VAL A 63 0.22 30.85 -8.93
CA VAL A 63 0.96 29.59 -8.84
C VAL A 63 1.19 28.97 -10.21
N GLY A 64 0.15 28.91 -11.05
CA GLY A 64 0.27 28.43 -12.43
C GLY A 64 1.27 29.23 -13.26
N SER A 65 1.41 30.54 -13.04
CA SER A 65 2.41 31.37 -13.73
C SER A 65 3.85 31.09 -13.28
N MET A 66 4.04 30.52 -12.10
CA MET A 66 5.36 30.13 -11.58
C MET A 66 5.86 28.83 -12.18
N VAL A 67 4.97 27.89 -12.54
CA VAL A 67 5.34 26.59 -13.13
C VAL A 67 6.36 26.70 -14.28
N PRO A 68 6.12 27.46 -15.37
CA PRO A 68 7.08 27.57 -16.47
C PRO A 68 8.39 28.27 -16.05
N ARG A 69 8.34 29.14 -15.04
CA ARG A 69 9.53 29.85 -14.53
C ARG A 69 10.42 28.90 -13.72
N VAL A 70 9.81 28.07 -12.89
CA VAL A 70 10.49 26.99 -12.16
C VAL A 70 11.09 26.00 -13.16
N GLN A 71 10.31 25.54 -14.15
CA GLN A 71 10.79 24.64 -15.21
C GLN A 71 12.03 25.19 -15.93
N GLY A 72 11.96 26.44 -16.39
CA GLY A 72 13.08 27.06 -17.08
C GLY A 72 14.33 27.17 -16.22
N SER A 73 14.16 27.43 -14.91
CA SER A 73 15.26 27.49 -13.94
C SER A 73 15.86 26.12 -13.66
N VAL A 74 15.03 25.10 -13.42
CA VAL A 74 15.48 23.71 -13.22
C VAL A 74 16.27 23.22 -14.42
N ARG A 75 15.75 23.39 -15.63
CA ARG A 75 16.43 22.98 -16.87
C ARG A 75 17.80 23.64 -17.02
N ARG A 76 17.86 24.98 -16.92
CA ARG A 76 19.13 25.73 -17.07
C ARG A 76 20.17 25.35 -16.02
N LEU A 77 19.74 25.12 -14.78
CA LEU A 77 20.64 24.71 -13.70
C LEU A 77 21.22 23.32 -13.97
N LEU A 78 20.37 22.36 -14.34
CA LEU A 78 20.81 20.99 -14.62
C LEU A 78 21.75 20.93 -15.82
N GLU A 79 21.45 21.68 -16.89
CA GLU A 79 22.33 21.83 -18.06
C GLU A 79 23.68 22.45 -17.68
N ALA A 80 23.68 23.52 -16.89
CA ALA A 80 24.92 24.20 -16.47
C ALA A 80 25.80 23.32 -15.56
N MET A 81 25.19 22.47 -14.73
CA MET A 81 25.89 21.57 -13.82
C MET A 81 26.28 20.23 -14.49
N GLY A 82 25.65 19.86 -15.61
CA GLY A 82 25.78 18.53 -16.21
C GLY A 82 25.29 17.41 -15.27
N GLN A 83 24.28 17.71 -14.44
CA GLN A 83 23.76 16.80 -13.41
C GLN A 83 22.32 16.40 -13.69
N ARG A 84 21.89 15.32 -13.02
CA ARG A 84 20.51 14.81 -13.06
C ARG A 84 19.82 15.01 -11.73
N LEU A 85 18.54 15.36 -11.78
CA LEU A 85 17.71 15.50 -10.58
C LEU A 85 16.82 14.27 -10.41
N TYR A 86 16.74 13.75 -9.18
CA TYR A 86 15.78 12.70 -8.82
C TYR A 86 14.89 13.21 -7.68
N ILE A 87 13.59 13.31 -7.94
CA ILE A 87 12.59 13.79 -6.99
C ILE A 87 11.75 12.60 -6.53
N PHE A 88 11.75 12.37 -5.23
CA PHE A 88 10.94 11.35 -4.58
C PHE A 88 9.82 12.02 -3.77
N ILE A 89 8.58 11.84 -4.21
CA ILE A 89 7.40 12.26 -3.48
C ILE A 89 6.83 11.03 -2.78
N ASP A 90 6.93 11.02 -1.46
CA ASP A 90 6.45 9.90 -0.63
C ASP A 90 5.17 10.26 0.11
N ASP A 91 4.37 9.25 0.41
CA ASP A 91 3.03 9.33 1.02
C ASP A 91 2.04 10.27 0.30
N PHE A 92 1.95 10.17 -1.03
CA PHE A 92 1.12 11.06 -1.84
C PHE A 92 -0.39 10.96 -1.55
N TYR A 93 -0.87 9.84 -1.01
CA TYR A 93 -2.25 9.62 -0.62
C TYR A 93 -2.75 10.57 0.50
N TYR A 94 -1.86 11.30 1.20
CA TYR A 94 -2.29 12.33 2.16
C TYR A 94 -2.90 13.57 1.51
N ILE A 95 -2.68 13.78 0.21
CA ILE A 95 -3.36 14.84 -0.54
C ILE A 95 -4.78 14.38 -0.85
N ALA A 96 -5.75 15.27 -0.67
CA ALA A 96 -7.15 14.98 -0.97
C ALA A 96 -7.31 14.42 -2.40
N ARG A 97 -8.00 13.27 -2.53
CA ARG A 97 -8.03 12.45 -3.75
C ARG A 97 -8.53 13.19 -4.99
N ASP A 98 -9.47 14.10 -4.83
CA ASP A 98 -10.01 14.97 -5.89
C ASP A 98 -9.01 16.05 -6.34
N ARG A 99 -8.05 16.40 -5.48
CA ARG A 99 -7.02 17.43 -5.69
C ARG A 99 -5.67 16.87 -6.13
N GLN A 100 -5.46 15.56 -6.00
CA GLN A 100 -4.23 14.87 -6.40
C GLN A 100 -3.81 15.10 -7.86
N PRO A 101 -4.71 15.03 -8.88
CA PRO A 101 -4.31 15.27 -10.26
C PRO A 101 -3.73 16.67 -10.48
N GLU A 102 -4.29 17.69 -9.83
CA GLU A 102 -3.83 19.08 -9.93
C GLU A 102 -2.41 19.26 -9.40
N LEU A 103 -2.09 18.67 -8.24
CA LEU A 103 -0.73 18.73 -7.71
C LEU A 103 0.27 18.04 -8.65
N LEU A 104 -0.08 16.89 -9.20
CA LEU A 104 0.81 16.18 -10.13
C LEU A 104 1.02 16.94 -11.43
N ASP A 105 -0.01 17.62 -11.93
CA ASP A 105 0.10 18.48 -13.12
C ASP A 105 1.10 19.62 -12.89
N LEU A 106 1.01 20.31 -11.74
CA LEU A 106 1.93 21.38 -11.36
C LEU A 106 3.36 20.88 -11.20
N VAL A 107 3.57 19.78 -10.46
CA VAL A 107 4.89 19.20 -10.19
C VAL A 107 5.53 18.67 -11.47
N HIS A 108 4.78 17.94 -12.31
CA HIS A 108 5.29 17.44 -13.58
C HIS A 108 5.63 18.60 -14.52
N GLY A 109 4.76 19.63 -14.60
CA GLY A 109 5.00 20.82 -15.39
C GLY A 109 6.30 21.55 -15.02
N CYS A 110 6.72 21.52 -13.75
CA CYS A 110 7.95 22.20 -13.33
C CYS A 110 9.24 21.41 -13.58
N VAL A 111 9.15 20.13 -13.95
CA VAL A 111 10.31 19.27 -14.25
C VAL A 111 10.33 18.76 -15.69
N ARG A 112 9.25 19.00 -16.44
CA ARG A 112 9.12 18.61 -17.84
C ARG A 112 10.26 19.20 -18.68
N ASP A 113 10.74 18.41 -19.64
CA ASP A 113 11.82 18.80 -20.56
C ASP A 113 13.14 19.21 -19.87
N ALA A 114 13.39 18.69 -18.66
CA ALA A 114 14.65 18.80 -17.93
C ALA A 114 15.24 17.40 -17.68
N ASP A 115 16.53 17.30 -17.34
CA ASP A 115 17.17 16.02 -16.92
C ASP A 115 16.79 15.68 -15.47
N ALA A 116 15.48 15.55 -15.24
CA ALA A 116 14.85 15.36 -13.95
C ALA A 116 13.88 14.16 -14.01
N TRP A 117 13.93 13.32 -12.98
CA TRP A 117 13.10 12.13 -12.82
C TRP A 117 12.20 12.25 -11.61
N LEU A 118 10.89 12.06 -11.80
CA LEU A 118 9.89 12.09 -10.74
C LEU A 118 9.46 10.67 -10.37
N LYS A 119 9.54 10.33 -9.09
CA LYS A 119 8.99 9.11 -8.51
C LYS A 119 7.99 9.47 -7.44
N VAL A 120 6.73 9.10 -7.63
CA VAL A 120 5.63 9.34 -6.69
C VAL A 120 5.21 8.01 -6.09
N ALA A 121 5.36 7.88 -4.77
CA ALA A 121 4.93 6.72 -4.00
C ALA A 121 3.57 7.02 -3.33
N SER A 122 2.63 6.10 -3.49
CA SER A 122 1.27 6.24 -2.97
C SER A 122 0.58 4.88 -2.82
N ILE A 123 -0.61 4.87 -2.23
CA ILE A 123 -1.47 3.69 -2.08
C ILE A 123 -2.47 3.65 -3.24
N GLN A 124 -2.57 2.52 -3.94
CA GLN A 124 -3.29 2.41 -5.22
C GLN A 124 -4.74 2.91 -5.16
N ASN A 125 -5.58 2.42 -4.24
CA ASN A 125 -7.01 2.80 -4.24
C ASN A 125 -7.26 4.19 -3.64
N LEU A 126 -6.31 4.72 -2.87
CA LEU A 126 -6.34 6.10 -2.35
C LEU A 126 -5.78 7.13 -3.33
N THR A 127 -5.30 6.69 -4.50
CA THR A 127 -4.67 7.57 -5.48
C THR A 127 -5.52 7.76 -6.73
N ARG A 128 -5.66 9.02 -7.13
CA ARG A 128 -6.17 9.46 -8.42
C ARG A 128 -5.09 10.34 -9.05
N TRP A 129 -4.29 9.75 -9.93
CA TRP A 129 -3.18 10.45 -10.57
C TRP A 129 -3.59 11.19 -11.85
N PHE A 130 -4.78 10.90 -12.40
CA PHE A 130 -5.28 11.49 -13.64
C PHE A 130 -6.80 11.71 -13.59
N GLN A 131 -7.25 12.80 -14.20
CA GLN A 131 -8.64 13.10 -14.54
C GLN A 131 -8.71 13.40 -16.03
N SER A 132 -9.73 12.89 -16.73
CA SER A 132 -9.85 13.02 -18.19
C SER A 132 -10.60 14.27 -18.68
N ALA A 133 -11.42 14.90 -17.83
CA ALA A 133 -12.27 16.03 -18.20
C ALA A 133 -12.33 17.10 -17.09
N PRO A 134 -11.68 18.27 -17.27
CA PRO A 134 -10.57 18.48 -18.22
C PRO A 134 -9.40 17.52 -17.92
N PRO A 135 -8.53 17.22 -18.91
CA PRO A 135 -7.35 16.40 -18.69
C PRO A 135 -6.40 17.10 -17.71
N VAL A 136 -6.15 16.49 -16.55
CA VAL A 136 -5.27 17.02 -15.49
C VAL A 136 -4.56 15.86 -14.81
N GLY A 137 -3.27 16.03 -14.49
CA GLY A 137 -2.44 15.04 -13.82
C GLY A 137 -1.52 14.30 -14.78
N LEU A 138 -1.21 13.03 -14.49
CA LEU A 138 -0.27 12.22 -15.28
C LEU A 138 -0.98 11.08 -15.98
N GLN A 139 -1.06 11.11 -17.31
CA GLN A 139 -1.68 10.03 -18.04
C GLN A 139 -0.74 8.80 -18.11
N THR A 140 -1.24 7.65 -17.67
CA THR A 140 -0.46 6.40 -17.71
C THR A 140 -0.13 5.99 -19.14
N GLY A 141 1.13 5.59 -19.37
CA GLY A 141 1.64 5.21 -20.69
C GLY A 141 1.96 6.40 -21.60
N GLN A 142 1.75 7.63 -21.13
CA GLN A 142 2.17 8.86 -21.81
C GLN A 142 3.12 9.67 -20.93
N ASP A 143 2.63 10.13 -19.76
CA ASP A 143 3.39 10.95 -18.82
C ASP A 143 4.05 10.14 -17.71
N ALA A 144 3.47 8.98 -17.35
CA ALA A 144 3.95 8.17 -16.23
C ALA A 144 3.76 6.67 -16.45
N ASP A 145 4.65 5.89 -15.84
CA ASP A 145 4.53 4.44 -15.70
C ASP A 145 4.16 4.09 -14.25
N VAL A 146 3.25 3.13 -14.10
CA VAL A 146 2.84 2.62 -12.78
C VAL A 146 3.66 1.38 -12.45
N ILE A 147 4.35 1.43 -11.31
CA ILE A 147 5.12 0.29 -10.78
C ILE A 147 4.42 -0.19 -9.50
N ASN A 148 3.91 -1.41 -9.52
CA ASN A 148 3.37 -2.05 -8.33
C ASN A 148 4.50 -2.73 -7.54
N LEU A 149 4.66 -2.35 -6.27
CA LEU A 149 5.69 -2.89 -5.37
C LEU A 149 5.18 -4.07 -4.53
N ASP A 150 3.86 -4.29 -4.49
CA ASP A 150 3.27 -5.35 -3.68
C ASP A 150 3.52 -6.71 -4.32
N VAL A 151 4.10 -7.62 -3.53
CA VAL A 151 4.14 -9.03 -3.89
C VAL A 151 2.86 -9.66 -3.36
N THR A 152 1.83 -9.58 -4.19
CA THR A 152 0.49 -10.05 -3.82
C THR A 152 0.48 -11.54 -3.46
N LEU A 153 -0.46 -11.94 -2.59
CA LEU A 153 -0.72 -13.34 -2.27
C LEU A 153 -1.33 -14.14 -3.44
N GLN A 154 -1.44 -13.56 -4.64
CA GLN A 154 -1.87 -14.26 -5.86
C GLN A 154 -0.84 -15.30 -6.32
N ASP A 155 0.47 -15.05 -6.08
CA ASP A 155 1.55 -16.03 -6.24
C ASP A 155 2.31 -16.20 -4.91
N PRO A 156 1.79 -17.05 -4.00
CA PRO A 156 2.38 -17.26 -2.68
C PRO A 156 3.81 -17.81 -2.74
N ALA A 157 4.14 -18.58 -3.77
CA ALA A 157 5.47 -19.15 -3.93
C ALA A 157 6.49 -18.04 -4.29
N ARG A 158 6.11 -17.11 -5.17
CA ARG A 158 6.92 -15.93 -5.48
C ARG A 158 7.01 -14.98 -4.28
N ALA A 159 5.90 -14.72 -3.60
CA ALA A 159 5.86 -13.90 -2.37
C ALA A 159 6.82 -14.46 -1.33
N ARG A 160 6.72 -15.76 -1.04
CA ARG A 160 7.62 -16.45 -0.13
C ARG A 160 9.09 -16.29 -0.52
N ARG A 161 9.46 -16.63 -1.75
CA ARG A 161 10.87 -16.54 -2.20
C ARG A 161 11.42 -15.12 -2.06
N PHE A 162 10.64 -14.11 -2.43
CA PHE A 162 11.04 -12.72 -2.33
C PHE A 162 11.21 -12.27 -0.88
N LEU A 163 10.22 -12.55 -0.01
CA LEU A 163 10.25 -12.15 1.39
C LEU A 163 11.35 -12.87 2.19
N GLU A 164 11.55 -14.17 1.93
CA GLU A 164 12.67 -14.92 2.50
C GLU A 164 14.02 -14.38 2.02
N ASP A 165 14.17 -14.03 0.74
CA ASP A 165 15.40 -13.42 0.20
C ASP A 165 15.71 -12.08 0.89
N VAL A 166 14.70 -11.21 1.03
CA VAL A 166 14.83 -9.93 1.75
C VAL A 166 15.28 -10.17 3.19
N LEU A 167 14.57 -11.00 3.96
CA LEU A 167 14.95 -11.27 5.35
C LEU A 167 16.32 -11.94 5.47
N SER A 168 16.69 -12.81 4.53
CA SER A 168 18.00 -13.49 4.51
C SER A 168 19.18 -12.53 4.37
N LYS A 169 19.02 -11.44 3.61
CA LYS A 169 20.04 -10.40 3.46
C LYS A 169 20.29 -9.69 4.79
N TYR A 170 19.23 -9.26 5.47
CA TYR A 170 19.35 -8.66 6.81
C TYR A 170 19.92 -9.63 7.85
N ALA A 171 19.49 -10.89 7.80
CA ALA A 171 19.99 -11.94 8.70
C ALA A 171 21.49 -12.20 8.47
N GLY A 172 21.94 -12.15 7.20
CA GLY A 172 23.34 -12.31 6.82
C GLY A 172 24.26 -11.26 7.44
N GLU A 173 23.83 -10.00 7.49
CA GLU A 173 24.59 -8.89 8.10
C GLU A 173 24.90 -9.11 9.58
N VAL A 174 24.06 -9.86 10.29
CA VAL A 174 24.24 -10.22 11.71
C VAL A 174 24.79 -11.63 11.92
N GLY A 175 25.28 -12.28 10.86
CA GLY A 175 25.93 -13.59 10.91
C GLY A 175 24.99 -14.79 10.89
N ILE A 176 23.69 -14.61 10.66
CA ILE A 176 22.72 -15.70 10.51
C ILE A 176 22.76 -16.22 9.07
N ARG A 177 23.41 -17.37 8.86
CA ARG A 177 23.61 -17.95 7.52
C ARG A 177 22.33 -18.50 6.88
N THR A 178 21.38 -18.98 7.68
CA THR A 178 20.12 -19.54 7.20
C THR A 178 18.98 -19.13 8.12
N LEU A 179 17.85 -18.70 7.55
CA LEU A 179 16.67 -18.31 8.33
C LEU A 179 16.14 -19.47 9.18
N THR A 180 16.29 -20.71 8.70
CA THR A 180 15.88 -21.92 9.41
C THR A 180 16.67 -22.20 10.69
N ALA A 181 17.77 -21.47 10.94
CA ALA A 181 18.49 -21.52 12.19
C ALA A 181 17.78 -20.76 13.33
N VAL A 182 16.81 -19.88 13.00
CA VAL A 182 16.10 -19.02 13.95
C VAL A 182 14.59 -19.19 13.87
N LEU A 183 14.05 -19.50 12.69
CA LEU A 183 12.62 -19.70 12.44
C LEU A 183 12.34 -21.09 11.88
N SER A 184 11.25 -21.74 12.28
CA SER A 184 10.82 -22.99 11.64
C SER A 184 10.33 -22.72 10.20
N ARG A 185 10.32 -23.74 9.35
CA ARG A 185 9.83 -23.58 7.96
C ARG A 185 8.35 -23.17 7.93
N GLU A 186 7.57 -23.72 8.85
CA GLU A 186 6.15 -23.40 9.01
C GLU A 186 5.96 -21.97 9.53
N ALA A 187 6.87 -21.46 10.36
CA ALA A 187 6.85 -20.07 10.79
C ALA A 187 7.13 -19.10 9.63
N LEU A 188 8.07 -19.45 8.73
CA LEU A 188 8.33 -18.67 7.52
C LEU A 188 7.11 -18.63 6.60
N ASP A 189 6.49 -19.78 6.31
CA ASP A 189 5.25 -19.85 5.53
C ASP A 189 4.13 -19.03 6.21
N ARG A 190 4.05 -19.09 7.55
CA ARG A 190 3.05 -18.34 8.31
C ARG A 190 3.31 -16.83 8.30
N LEU A 191 4.55 -16.39 8.29
CA LEU A 191 4.91 -14.97 8.20
C LEU A 191 4.51 -14.38 6.86
N VAL A 192 4.63 -15.13 5.76
CA VAL A 192 4.18 -14.69 4.43
C VAL A 192 2.68 -14.41 4.44
N LEU A 193 1.91 -15.30 5.08
CA LEU A 193 0.47 -15.10 5.28
C LEU A 193 0.19 -13.88 6.16
N ALA A 194 0.86 -13.81 7.31
CA ALA A 194 0.65 -12.79 8.33
C ALA A 194 0.97 -11.37 7.83
N SER A 195 1.95 -11.26 6.93
CA SER A 195 2.36 -9.99 6.34
C SER A 195 1.55 -9.60 5.11
N GLY A 196 0.64 -10.46 4.62
CA GLY A 196 -0.10 -10.19 3.39
C GLY A 196 0.77 -10.11 2.14
N GLY A 197 2.01 -10.63 2.16
CA GLY A 197 2.98 -10.43 1.08
C GLY A 197 3.79 -9.12 1.17
N VAL A 198 3.55 -8.28 2.18
CA VAL A 198 4.21 -6.97 2.34
C VAL A 198 5.59 -7.11 3.01
N PRO A 199 6.68 -6.62 2.38
CA PRO A 199 8.04 -6.76 2.92
C PRO A 199 8.25 -6.11 4.28
N ARG A 200 7.73 -4.90 4.48
CA ARG A 200 7.86 -4.18 5.75
C ARG A 200 7.22 -4.96 6.89
N ASP A 201 5.99 -5.42 6.70
CA ASP A 201 5.29 -6.20 7.72
C ASP A 201 5.96 -7.54 7.96
N TYR A 202 6.47 -8.18 6.91
CA TYR A 202 7.20 -9.43 7.04
C TYR A 202 8.42 -9.27 7.95
N LEU A 203 9.19 -8.19 7.79
CA LEU A 203 10.34 -7.88 8.66
C LEU A 203 9.90 -7.55 10.10
N VAL A 204 8.90 -6.69 10.28
CA VAL A 204 8.41 -6.28 11.60
C VAL A 204 7.81 -7.47 12.37
N LEU A 205 6.97 -8.27 11.71
CA LEU A 205 6.38 -9.49 12.29
C LEU A 205 7.45 -10.55 12.57
N SER A 206 8.46 -10.69 11.71
CA SER A 206 9.59 -11.60 11.97
C SER A 206 10.32 -11.20 13.25
N ALA A 207 10.65 -9.91 13.40
CA ALA A 207 11.31 -9.41 14.61
C ALA A 207 10.44 -9.62 15.86
N SER A 208 9.15 -9.26 15.79
CA SER A 208 8.19 -9.45 16.89
C SER A 208 8.03 -10.93 17.27
N ALA A 209 7.92 -11.82 16.28
CA ALA A 209 7.82 -13.26 16.51
C ALA A 209 9.10 -13.83 17.15
N ILE A 210 10.29 -13.37 16.74
CA ILE A 210 11.57 -13.75 17.37
C ILE A 210 11.59 -13.29 18.84
N THR A 211 11.20 -12.05 19.12
CA THR A 211 11.12 -11.53 20.51
C THR A 211 10.15 -12.36 21.35
N LYS A 212 8.99 -12.75 20.80
CA LYS A 212 8.04 -13.63 21.48
C LYS A 212 8.61 -15.01 21.76
N ALA A 213 9.31 -15.59 20.80
CA ALA A 213 9.98 -16.86 20.98
C ALA A 213 11.03 -16.79 22.08
N GLN A 214 11.82 -15.71 22.16
CA GLN A 214 12.84 -15.50 23.21
C GLN A 214 12.25 -15.46 24.63
N LEU A 215 11.00 -15.04 24.79
CA LEU A 215 10.31 -14.99 26.09
C LEU A 215 9.82 -16.36 26.55
N ARG A 216 9.75 -17.38 25.68
CA ARG A 216 9.36 -18.73 26.08
C ARG A 216 10.55 -19.48 26.67
N GLU A 217 10.32 -20.15 27.80
CA GLU A 217 11.32 -21.03 28.40
C GLU A 217 11.77 -22.12 27.41
N LYS A 218 13.10 -22.27 27.24
CA LYS A 218 13.75 -23.26 26.36
C LYS A 218 13.38 -23.16 24.87
N ALA A 219 12.93 -22.00 24.39
CA ALA A 219 12.71 -21.84 22.96
C ALA A 219 14.02 -21.95 22.17
N ARG A 220 14.05 -22.88 21.21
CA ARG A 220 15.18 -23.07 20.29
C ARG A 220 14.97 -22.39 18.94
N LEU A 221 13.72 -22.28 18.50
CA LEU A 221 13.30 -21.70 17.24
C LEU A 221 11.99 -20.94 17.42
N THR A 222 11.80 -19.93 16.58
CA THR A 222 10.53 -19.22 16.39
C THR A 222 9.56 -20.11 15.63
N GLY A 223 8.38 -20.35 16.19
CA GLY A 223 7.35 -21.21 15.63
C GLY A 223 6.09 -20.47 15.18
N VAL A 224 5.15 -21.21 14.60
CA VAL A 224 3.84 -20.70 14.14
C VAL A 224 3.05 -19.99 15.24
N GLN A 225 3.16 -20.46 16.49
CA GLN A 225 2.47 -19.84 17.62
C GLN A 225 3.00 -18.42 17.90
N ASP A 226 4.32 -18.23 17.84
CA ASP A 226 4.96 -16.94 18.07
C ASP A 226 4.54 -15.93 16.98
N VAL A 227 4.46 -16.40 15.72
CA VAL A 227 3.97 -15.60 14.59
C VAL A 227 2.50 -15.22 14.74
N ASN A 228 1.63 -16.17 15.10
CA ASN A 228 0.20 -15.90 15.29
C ASN A 228 -0.03 -14.85 16.39
N GLN A 229 0.74 -14.93 17.48
CA GLN A 229 0.68 -13.97 18.56
C GLN A 229 1.22 -12.60 18.13
N ALA A 230 2.34 -12.55 17.39
CA ALA A 230 2.86 -11.30 16.83
C ALA A 230 1.84 -10.62 15.90
N ALA A 231 1.20 -11.39 15.03
CA ALA A 231 0.15 -10.90 14.13
C ALA A 231 -1.08 -10.41 14.90
N GLY A 232 -1.49 -11.12 15.95
CA GLY A 232 -2.61 -10.72 16.80
C GLY A 232 -2.36 -9.38 17.50
N ASP A 233 -1.20 -9.20 18.11
CA ASP A 233 -0.83 -7.96 18.79
C ASP A 233 -0.72 -6.79 17.80
N ALA A 234 -0.14 -7.01 16.61
CA ALA A 234 -0.06 -6.01 15.56
C ALA A 234 -1.44 -5.57 15.06
N ALA A 235 -2.41 -6.49 14.95
CA ALA A 235 -3.80 -6.15 14.65
C ALA A 235 -4.41 -5.23 15.71
N GLN A 236 -4.25 -5.58 16.99
CA GLN A 236 -4.85 -4.81 18.07
C GLN A 236 -4.31 -3.39 18.12
N ALA A 237 -3.00 -3.22 17.98
CA ALA A 237 -2.38 -1.90 17.88
C ALA A 237 -2.97 -1.08 16.71
N LYS A 238 -3.10 -1.70 15.54
CA LYS A 238 -3.65 -1.05 14.35
C LYS A 238 -5.12 -0.68 14.47
N LEU A 239 -5.93 -1.53 15.10
CA LEU A 239 -7.34 -1.22 15.36
C LEU A 239 -7.46 -0.06 16.35
N GLN A 240 -6.64 -0.04 17.40
CA GLN A 240 -6.60 1.07 18.35
C GLN A 240 -6.22 2.38 17.65
N GLU A 241 -5.20 2.37 16.79
CA GLU A 241 -4.80 3.54 15.99
C GLU A 241 -5.96 4.04 15.09
N LEU A 242 -6.69 3.14 14.44
CA LEU A 242 -7.86 3.48 13.62
C LEU A 242 -9.02 4.06 14.45
N GLU A 243 -9.24 3.54 15.66
CA GLU A 243 -10.26 4.03 16.60
C GLU A 243 -9.90 5.42 17.14
N ASP A 244 -8.62 5.64 17.48
CA ASP A 244 -8.11 6.94 17.92
C ASP A 244 -8.21 7.99 16.80
N ASP A 245 -7.91 7.60 15.55
CA ASP A 245 -8.08 8.45 14.37
C ASP A 245 -9.56 8.81 14.10
N LEU A 246 -10.49 7.88 14.36
CA LEU A 246 -11.93 8.15 14.30
C LEU A 246 -12.36 9.18 15.34
N ALA A 247 -11.85 9.05 16.57
CA ALA A 247 -12.13 10.02 17.63
C ALA A 247 -11.60 11.41 17.30
N ALA A 248 -10.51 11.50 16.52
CA ALA A 248 -9.91 12.76 16.07
C ALA A 248 -10.55 13.34 14.80
N ASN A 249 -11.11 12.53 13.89
CA ASN A 249 -11.77 12.95 12.65
C ASN A 249 -12.99 12.08 12.33
N VAL A 250 -14.19 12.65 12.46
CA VAL A 250 -15.46 11.96 12.20
C VAL A 250 -15.70 11.83 10.70
N GLY A 251 -15.59 10.61 10.14
CA GLY A 251 -15.98 10.34 8.75
C GLY A 251 -15.45 9.00 8.20
N SER A 252 -14.21 8.99 7.70
CA SER A 252 -13.67 7.85 6.93
C SER A 252 -13.28 6.63 7.78
N ALA A 253 -12.77 6.84 9.00
CA ALA A 253 -12.36 5.76 9.88
C ALA A 253 -13.55 4.95 10.41
N GLY A 254 -14.69 5.61 10.67
CA GLY A 254 -15.92 4.98 11.14
C GLY A 254 -16.45 4.00 10.11
N ARG A 255 -16.55 4.44 8.85
CA ARG A 255 -16.96 3.58 7.73
C ARG A 255 -16.10 2.33 7.60
N THR A 256 -14.80 2.51 7.71
CA THR A 256 -13.83 1.41 7.60
C THR A 256 -14.00 0.41 8.75
N LEU A 257 -14.16 0.89 9.98
CA LEU A 257 -14.29 0.02 11.16
C LEU A 257 -15.59 -0.81 11.13
N GLU A 258 -16.73 -0.23 10.73
CA GLU A 258 -17.96 -1.02 10.61
C GLU A 258 -17.90 -1.97 9.42
N ALA A 259 -17.33 -1.55 8.29
CA ALA A 259 -17.12 -2.46 7.16
C ALA A 259 -16.24 -3.66 7.57
N LEU A 260 -15.20 -3.44 8.36
CA LEU A 260 -14.40 -4.52 8.95
C LEU A 260 -15.26 -5.41 9.86
N ARG A 261 -16.07 -4.81 10.74
CA ARG A 261 -16.95 -5.55 11.66
C ARG A 261 -17.92 -6.45 10.90
N VAL A 262 -18.61 -5.91 9.90
CA VAL A 262 -19.52 -6.66 9.03
C VAL A 262 -18.78 -7.77 8.30
N LEU A 263 -17.60 -7.47 7.74
CA LEU A 263 -16.81 -8.46 7.02
C LEU A 263 -16.37 -9.61 7.94
N ARG A 264 -15.94 -9.30 9.17
CA ARG A 264 -15.58 -10.29 10.19
C ARG A 264 -16.77 -11.16 10.56
N ALA A 265 -17.94 -10.56 10.82
CA ALA A 265 -19.16 -11.31 11.14
C ALA A 265 -19.57 -12.24 9.99
N PHE A 266 -19.55 -11.74 8.75
CA PHE A 266 -19.81 -12.56 7.57
C PHE A 266 -18.85 -13.75 7.46
N CYS A 267 -17.55 -13.51 7.64
CA CYS A 267 -16.53 -14.55 7.49
C CYS A 267 -16.58 -15.56 8.65
N LEU A 268 -16.58 -15.10 9.90
CA LEU A 268 -16.33 -15.93 11.06
C LEU A 268 -17.61 -16.49 11.69
N ASP A 269 -18.73 -15.76 11.61
CA ASP A 269 -19.98 -16.11 12.27
C ASP A 269 -21.00 -16.69 11.29
N ASP A 270 -21.26 -16.01 10.16
CA ASP A 270 -22.30 -16.43 9.21
C ASP A 270 -21.88 -17.59 8.31
N LYS A 271 -20.65 -17.54 7.78
CA LYS A 271 -20.17 -18.47 6.74
C LYS A 271 -19.08 -19.42 7.20
N GLU A 272 -18.52 -19.19 8.38
CA GLU A 272 -17.45 -19.98 8.96
C GLU A 272 -16.31 -20.23 7.93
N SER A 273 -15.87 -19.17 7.24
CA SER A 273 -14.87 -19.18 6.18
C SER A 273 -13.99 -17.92 6.24
N THR A 274 -12.66 -18.07 6.26
CA THR A 274 -11.73 -16.93 6.27
C THR A 274 -11.51 -16.29 4.90
N TYR A 275 -12.17 -16.79 3.86
CA TYR A 275 -12.05 -16.31 2.49
C TYR A 275 -13.42 -16.32 1.82
N PHE A 276 -13.60 -15.42 0.86
CA PHE A 276 -14.89 -15.11 0.23
C PHE A 276 -14.72 -14.62 -1.19
N ARG A 277 -15.83 -14.48 -1.92
CA ARG A 277 -15.89 -14.02 -3.31
C ARG A 277 -16.79 -12.81 -3.46
N VAL A 278 -16.46 -11.92 -4.38
CA VAL A 278 -17.29 -10.78 -4.80
C VAL A 278 -17.57 -10.92 -6.30
N ASP A 279 -18.84 -10.80 -6.69
CA ASP A 279 -19.27 -10.86 -8.09
C ASP A 279 -18.87 -9.57 -8.83
N PHE A 280 -18.37 -9.71 -10.06
CA PHE A 280 -18.00 -8.56 -10.90
C PHE A 280 -19.20 -7.63 -11.14
N ARG A 281 -20.40 -8.17 -11.33
CA ARG A 281 -21.62 -7.37 -11.54
C ARG A 281 -22.00 -6.57 -10.30
N ASP A 282 -21.84 -7.17 -9.12
CA ASP A 282 -22.12 -6.49 -7.85
C ASP A 282 -21.10 -5.38 -7.60
N LYS A 283 -19.82 -5.65 -7.87
CA LYS A 283 -18.75 -4.64 -7.87
C LYS A 283 -19.04 -3.45 -8.81
N GLU A 284 -19.52 -3.72 -10.03
CA GLU A 284 -19.88 -2.66 -10.99
C GLU A 284 -21.13 -1.87 -10.55
N ALA A 285 -22.11 -2.54 -9.97
CA ALA A 285 -23.34 -1.93 -9.49
C ALA A 285 -23.16 -1.11 -8.20
N ARG A 286 -22.13 -1.42 -7.40
CA ARG A 286 -21.90 -0.86 -6.05
C ARG A 286 -20.47 -0.33 -5.88
N PRO A 287 -20.10 0.73 -6.61
CA PRO A 287 -18.73 1.25 -6.61
C PRO A 287 -18.31 1.81 -5.24
N ASP A 288 -19.23 2.33 -4.43
CA ASP A 288 -18.92 2.93 -3.12
C ASP A 288 -18.63 1.85 -2.07
N GLU A 289 -19.44 0.81 -2.02
CA GLU A 289 -19.22 -0.35 -1.16
C GLU A 289 -17.99 -1.14 -1.61
N TYR A 290 -17.74 -1.24 -2.91
CA TYR A 290 -16.50 -1.80 -3.43
C TYR A 290 -15.27 -0.97 -3.05
N THR A 291 -15.36 0.37 -3.10
CA THR A 291 -14.31 1.26 -2.61
C THR A 291 -14.05 1.06 -1.11
N THR A 292 -15.10 0.81 -0.34
CA THR A 292 -15.00 0.50 1.09
C THR A 292 -14.27 -0.83 1.32
N LEU A 293 -14.58 -1.88 0.55
CA LEU A 293 -13.84 -3.14 0.58
C LEU A 293 -12.36 -2.95 0.19
N GLY A 294 -12.09 -2.14 -0.84
CA GLY A 294 -10.72 -1.78 -1.25
C GLY A 294 -9.96 -1.00 -0.18
N SER A 295 -10.64 -0.15 0.59
CA SER A 295 -10.04 0.55 1.74
C SER A 295 -9.59 -0.43 2.83
N LEU A 296 -10.35 -1.52 3.05
CA LEU A 296 -9.90 -2.60 3.93
C LEU A 296 -8.68 -3.34 3.38
N THR A 297 -8.58 -3.52 2.06
CA THR A 297 -7.39 -4.10 1.41
C THR A 297 -6.16 -3.21 1.58
N ASP A 298 -6.30 -1.91 1.35
CA ASP A 298 -5.22 -0.92 1.53
C ASP A 298 -4.72 -0.87 2.98
N LEU A 299 -5.66 -1.00 3.92
CA LEU A 299 -5.37 -1.14 5.33
C LEU A 299 -4.98 -2.57 5.70
N ARG A 300 -4.74 -3.49 4.77
CA ARG A 300 -4.26 -4.87 5.04
C ARG A 300 -5.14 -5.61 6.06
N LEU A 301 -6.45 -5.33 6.04
CA LEU A 301 -7.46 -6.02 6.84
C LEU A 301 -8.10 -7.18 6.07
N ASN A 302 -7.90 -7.21 4.76
CA ASN A 302 -8.13 -8.34 3.87
C ASN A 302 -7.08 -8.35 2.74
N HIS A 303 -7.02 -9.44 1.98
CA HIS A 303 -6.08 -9.63 0.87
C HIS A 303 -6.78 -10.19 -0.36
N LEU A 304 -6.52 -9.61 -1.53
CA LEU A 304 -6.96 -10.17 -2.81
C LEU A 304 -6.09 -11.38 -3.18
N ILE A 305 -6.72 -12.55 -3.32
CA ILE A 305 -6.07 -13.83 -3.63
C ILE A 305 -6.18 -14.19 -5.10
N ASP A 306 -7.32 -13.91 -5.73
CA ASP A 306 -7.53 -14.14 -7.16
C ASP A 306 -8.36 -13.00 -7.74
N PRO A 307 -7.84 -12.24 -8.73
CA PRO A 307 -8.55 -11.10 -9.29
C PRO A 307 -9.66 -11.52 -10.27
N SER A 308 -9.74 -12.79 -10.67
CA SER A 308 -10.60 -13.15 -11.80
C SER A 308 -10.91 -14.64 -11.94
N LEU A 309 -11.58 -15.19 -10.93
CA LEU A 309 -12.03 -16.57 -10.89
C LEU A 309 -13.32 -16.76 -11.70
N SER A 310 -13.29 -17.63 -12.71
CA SER A 310 -14.49 -17.96 -13.50
C SER A 310 -15.42 -18.95 -12.80
N ASP A 311 -16.72 -18.79 -13.00
CA ASP A 311 -17.72 -19.80 -12.64
C ASP A 311 -17.63 -21.02 -13.58
N PRO A 312 -17.71 -22.27 -13.05
CA PRO A 312 -17.63 -23.46 -13.88
C PRO A 312 -18.91 -23.77 -14.67
N HIS A 313 -20.06 -23.23 -14.26
CA HIS A 313 -21.38 -23.56 -14.81
C HIS A 313 -22.02 -22.39 -15.56
N ARG A 314 -21.64 -21.15 -15.23
CA ARG A 314 -22.23 -19.94 -15.80
C ARG A 314 -21.19 -19.15 -16.58
N ALA A 315 -21.25 -19.31 -17.91
CA ALA A 315 -20.37 -18.57 -18.80
C ALA A 315 -20.54 -17.06 -18.61
N GLY A 316 -19.42 -16.35 -18.46
CA GLY A 316 -19.38 -14.90 -18.26
C GLY A 316 -19.47 -14.44 -16.80
N GLU A 317 -19.78 -15.31 -15.84
CA GLU A 317 -19.73 -14.96 -14.41
C GLU A 317 -18.29 -15.10 -13.88
N ARG A 318 -17.79 -14.01 -13.30
CA ARG A 318 -16.44 -13.92 -12.73
C ARG A 318 -16.51 -13.31 -11.34
N PHE A 319 -15.56 -13.72 -10.51
CA PHE A 319 -15.45 -13.30 -9.13
C PHE A 319 -14.04 -12.85 -8.79
N GLU A 320 -13.93 -11.83 -7.95
CA GLU A 320 -12.71 -11.57 -7.18
C GLU A 320 -12.75 -12.41 -5.90
N VAL A 321 -11.63 -13.02 -5.52
CA VAL A 321 -11.52 -13.84 -4.32
C VAL A 321 -10.64 -13.14 -3.31
N TYR A 322 -11.18 -12.94 -2.12
CA TYR A 322 -10.50 -12.28 -1.01
C TYR A 322 -10.33 -13.22 0.17
N MET A 323 -9.35 -12.93 1.00
CA MET A 323 -9.10 -13.59 2.27
C MET A 323 -9.05 -12.53 3.36
N LEU A 324 -9.76 -12.76 4.46
CA LEU A 324 -9.65 -11.95 5.67
C LEU A 324 -8.21 -12.01 6.18
N ASP A 325 -7.66 -10.89 6.64
CA ASP A 325 -6.28 -10.90 7.13
C ASP A 325 -6.12 -11.84 8.34
N LEU A 326 -4.95 -12.49 8.44
CA LEU A 326 -4.67 -13.46 9.50
C LEU A 326 -4.90 -12.87 10.89
N SER A 327 -4.50 -11.63 11.09
CA SER A 327 -4.59 -10.94 12.38
C SER A 327 -6.02 -10.83 12.90
N GLN A 328 -7.02 -10.88 12.00
CA GLN A 328 -8.45 -10.78 12.34
C GLN A 328 -9.02 -12.06 12.97
N PHE A 329 -8.27 -13.16 12.88
CA PHE A 329 -8.68 -14.47 13.41
C PHE A 329 -7.56 -15.23 14.14
N SER A 330 -6.35 -14.67 14.30
CA SER A 330 -5.22 -15.33 14.98
C SER A 330 -5.16 -15.10 16.49
N GLY A 331 -5.71 -13.98 16.99
CA GLY A 331 -5.64 -13.57 18.41
C GLY A 331 -6.67 -14.24 19.33
N ALA A 332 -7.82 -14.67 18.79
CA ALA A 332 -8.79 -15.49 19.51
C ALA A 332 -8.57 -16.97 19.15
N ARG A 333 -8.89 -17.90 20.05
CA ARG A 333 -9.03 -19.31 19.65
C ARG A 333 -10.06 -19.36 18.53
N LEU A 334 -9.60 -19.59 17.30
CA LEU A 334 -10.45 -19.76 16.14
C LEU A 334 -11.54 -20.77 16.49
N LYS A 335 -12.80 -20.38 16.27
CA LYS A 335 -13.95 -21.26 16.42
C LYS A 335 -13.67 -22.56 15.66
N GLN A 336 -14.04 -23.71 16.25
CA GLN A 336 -13.95 -24.98 15.53
C GLN A 336 -14.92 -24.96 14.34
N GLY A 337 -14.57 -25.68 13.28
CA GLY A 337 -15.39 -25.79 12.09
C GLY A 337 -15.20 -24.70 11.04
N VAL A 338 -14.38 -23.67 11.31
CA VAL A 338 -14.08 -22.61 10.35
C VAL A 338 -13.17 -23.12 9.24
N ARG A 339 -13.54 -22.84 7.99
CA ARG A 339 -12.74 -23.12 6.81
C ARG A 339 -11.69 -22.02 6.65
N VAL A 340 -10.43 -22.40 6.73
CA VAL A 340 -9.28 -21.50 6.70
C VAL A 340 -8.51 -21.71 5.41
N LEU A 341 -8.29 -20.61 4.69
CA LEU A 341 -7.27 -20.53 3.64
C LEU A 341 -5.92 -20.28 4.30
N ASP A 342 -4.92 -21.10 3.99
CA ASP A 342 -3.59 -21.06 4.58
C ASP A 342 -2.54 -21.34 3.50
N PHE A 343 -1.26 -21.15 3.83
CA PHE A 343 -0.16 -21.46 2.93
C PHE A 343 0.76 -22.50 3.55
N VAL A 344 1.06 -23.55 2.79
CA VAL A 344 2.01 -24.58 3.20
C VAL A 344 2.97 -24.82 2.04
N SER A 345 4.25 -24.59 2.28
CA SER A 345 5.31 -24.79 1.31
C SER A 345 5.07 -24.10 -0.03
N GLY A 346 4.56 -22.85 0.02
CA GLY A 346 4.25 -22.06 -1.18
C GLY A 346 2.99 -22.49 -1.94
N SER A 347 2.21 -23.44 -1.42
CA SER A 347 0.92 -23.85 -1.99
C SER A 347 -0.24 -23.37 -1.12
N ILE A 348 -1.34 -22.97 -1.75
CA ILE A 348 -2.60 -22.67 -1.07
C ILE A 348 -3.20 -23.97 -0.53
N VAL A 349 -3.62 -23.94 0.73
CA VAL A 349 -4.38 -25.02 1.35
C VAL A 349 -5.68 -24.49 1.94
N SER A 350 -6.74 -25.26 1.83
CA SER A 350 -7.98 -25.05 2.58
C SER A 350 -8.12 -26.15 3.61
N LYS A 351 -8.25 -25.79 4.89
CA LYS A 351 -8.44 -26.74 6.00
C LYS A 351 -9.59 -26.30 6.89
N LYS A 352 -10.21 -27.22 7.62
CA LYS A 352 -11.24 -26.90 8.60
C LYS A 352 -10.64 -26.96 10.01
N THR A 353 -10.89 -25.97 10.86
CA THR A 353 -10.35 -25.94 12.23
C THR A 353 -11.00 -27.04 13.09
N GLY A 354 -10.22 -27.66 13.97
CA GLY A 354 -10.71 -28.68 14.91
C GLY A 354 -10.94 -30.08 14.32
N GLU A 355 -11.03 -30.23 13.00
CA GLU A 355 -11.17 -31.52 12.34
C GLU A 355 -9.82 -32.04 11.82
N LYS A 356 -9.38 -33.21 12.30
CA LYS A 356 -8.24 -33.92 11.71
C LYS A 356 -8.70 -34.61 10.41
N GLY A 357 -8.23 -34.12 9.25
CA GLY A 357 -8.26 -34.90 8.01
C GLY A 357 -8.80 -34.24 6.73
N THR A 358 -9.33 -33.01 6.76
CA THR A 358 -9.91 -32.35 5.57
C THR A 358 -9.07 -31.18 5.06
N THR A 359 -7.75 -31.39 4.89
CA THR A 359 -6.88 -30.42 4.22
C THR A 359 -6.89 -30.67 2.71
N LYS A 360 -7.35 -29.67 1.94
CA LYS A 360 -7.23 -29.65 0.48
C LYS A 360 -6.04 -28.79 0.11
N THR A 361 -5.02 -29.39 -0.51
CA THR A 361 -3.85 -28.66 -1.02
C THR A 361 -4.00 -28.44 -2.52
N ALA A 362 -3.81 -27.20 -2.97
CA ALA A 362 -3.78 -26.88 -4.39
C ALA A 362 -2.36 -27.03 -4.93
N THR A 363 -2.08 -28.17 -5.57
CA THR A 363 -0.82 -28.38 -6.33
C THR A 363 -0.98 -28.06 -7.82
N THR A 364 -2.20 -27.81 -8.28
CA THR A 364 -2.54 -27.44 -9.66
C THR A 364 -3.54 -26.27 -9.68
N SER A 365 -3.56 -25.50 -10.77
CA SER A 365 -4.53 -24.41 -10.96
C SER A 365 -5.98 -24.89 -10.88
N ARG A 366 -6.26 -26.12 -11.33
CA ARG A 366 -7.61 -26.71 -11.24
C ARG A 366 -8.04 -26.94 -9.79
N GLN A 367 -7.14 -27.45 -8.95
CA GLN A 367 -7.41 -27.64 -7.52
C GLN A 367 -7.53 -26.29 -6.80
N LEU A 368 -6.68 -25.32 -7.14
CA LEU A 368 -6.80 -23.96 -6.63
C LEU A 368 -8.17 -23.38 -6.92
N ASN A 369 -8.59 -23.38 -8.20
CA ASN A 369 -9.89 -22.89 -8.61
C ASN A 369 -11.03 -23.62 -7.88
N ALA A 370 -10.91 -24.93 -7.65
CA ALA A 370 -11.90 -25.68 -6.89
C ALA A 370 -11.99 -25.26 -5.41
N ILE A 371 -10.86 -24.94 -4.77
CA ILE A 371 -10.81 -24.40 -3.40
C ILE A 371 -11.47 -23.02 -3.35
N LEU A 372 -11.09 -22.12 -4.27
CA LEU A 372 -11.57 -20.74 -4.28
C LEU A 372 -13.06 -20.65 -4.66
N ARG A 373 -13.53 -21.48 -5.60
CA ARG A 373 -14.97 -21.58 -5.95
C ARG A 373 -15.85 -22.06 -4.81
N ALA A 374 -15.28 -22.75 -3.83
CA ALA A 374 -16.03 -23.18 -2.65
C ALA A 374 -16.25 -22.04 -1.64
N ALA A 375 -15.64 -20.86 -1.85
CA ALA A 375 -15.80 -19.71 -0.98
C ALA A 375 -17.23 -19.15 -1.03
N PRO A 376 -17.78 -18.68 0.11
CA PRO A 376 -19.05 -17.96 0.13
C PRO A 376 -18.96 -16.67 -0.68
N ILE A 377 -20.10 -16.21 -1.21
CA ILE A 377 -20.20 -14.93 -1.92
C ILE A 377 -20.62 -13.86 -0.90
N LEU A 378 -19.83 -12.79 -0.80
CA LEU A 378 -20.18 -11.57 -0.10
C LEU A 378 -20.99 -10.70 -1.06
N GLN A 379 -22.18 -10.30 -0.64
CA GLN A 379 -22.93 -9.24 -1.33
C GLN A 379 -22.46 -7.90 -0.77
N LEU A 380 -22.08 -6.97 -1.65
CA LEU A 380 -21.48 -5.69 -1.26
C LEU A 380 -22.46 -4.76 -0.55
N ASP A 381 -23.77 -4.95 -0.73
CA ASP A 381 -24.82 -4.23 0.01
C ASP A 381 -24.70 -4.38 1.53
N ARG A 382 -24.09 -5.46 2.02
CA ARG A 382 -23.78 -5.65 3.44
C ARG A 382 -22.80 -4.58 3.97
N LEU A 383 -21.96 -4.02 3.10
CA LEU A 383 -21.00 -2.98 3.45
C LEU A 383 -21.58 -1.56 3.25
N ALA A 384 -22.87 -1.44 2.95
CA ALA A 384 -23.53 -0.15 2.88
C ALA A 384 -23.46 0.56 4.24
N TRP A 385 -23.13 1.84 4.21
CA TRP A 385 -23.04 2.69 5.39
C TRP A 385 -24.21 3.69 5.37
N GLU A 386 -25.04 3.69 6.41
CA GLU A 386 -26.16 4.63 6.59
C GLU A 386 -25.72 6.00 7.13
#